data_AF-A0A967ACA5-F1
#
_entry.id   AF-A0A967ACA5-F1
#
_cell.length_a   1.000
_cell.length_b   1.000
_cell.length_c   1.000
_cell.angle_alpha   90.00
_cell.angle_beta   90.00
_cell.angle_gamma   90.00
#
_symmetry.space_group_name_H-M   'P 1'
#
loop_
_entity.id
_entity.type
_entity.pdbx_description
1 polymer ?
#
loop_
_entity_poly.entity_id
_entity_poly.type
_entity_poly.pdbx_seq_one_letter_code
_entity_poly.pdbx_strand_id
1 'polypeptide(L)' 'PFSQTIYVRAVNTGVSNQTQTDCFVVRELELIVEPSPQVQDFDDLRACSDNPNIAVFDLTQNSNLIIGNQENVTLT' A
#
# COMPACT_ATOMS: atom_id res chain seq x y z
N PRO A 1 -10.06 3.40 -7.34
CA PRO A 1 -8.80 4.00 -7.82
C PRO A 1 -9.02 5.49 -8.15
N PHE A 2 -8.17 6.36 -7.60
CA PHE A 2 -8.15 7.78 -8.00
C PHE A 2 -7.11 7.92 -9.12
N SER A 3 -7.55 8.40 -10.28
CA SER A 3 -6.64 8.69 -11.40
C SER A 3 -6.42 10.20 -11.52
N GLN A 4 -5.16 10.57 -11.74
CA GLN A 4 -4.77 11.95 -11.99
C GLN A 4 -3.73 11.99 -13.11
N THR A 5 -3.90 12.89 -14.07
CA THR A 5 -2.84 13.21 -15.02
C THR A 5 -1.83 14.12 -14.33
N ILE A 6 -0.60 13.64 -14.23
CA ILE A 6 0.55 14.44 -13.77
C ILE A 6 1.47 14.74 -14.96
N TYR A 7 2.28 15.78 -14.81
CA TYR A 7 3.25 16.19 -15.82
C TYR A 7 4.66 16.02 -15.28
N VAL A 8 5.50 15.26 -15.99
CA VAL A 8 6.91 15.09 -15.62
C VAL A 8 7.80 15.88 -16.57
N ARG A 9 8.86 16.49 -16.03
CA ARG A 9 9.90 17.17 -16.80
C ARG A 9 11.15 16.30 -16.83
N ALA A 10 11.47 15.74 -17.99
CA ALA A 10 12.73 15.02 -18.21
C ALA A 10 13.79 15.99 -18.73
N VAL A 11 14.92 16.07 -18.04
CA VAL A 11 16.05 16.95 -18.38
C VAL A 11 17.25 16.09 -18.75
N ASN A 12 17.93 16.42 -19.85
CA ASN A 12 19.22 15.82 -20.14
C ASN A 12 20.29 16.44 -19.23
N THR A 13 20.84 15.67 -18.30
CA THR A 13 21.87 16.12 -17.35
C THR A 13 23.29 16.06 -17.92
N GLY A 14 23.45 15.64 -19.19
CA GLY A 14 24.75 15.36 -19.80
C GLY A 14 25.35 14.03 -19.33
N VAL A 15 26.34 13.55 -20.07
CA VAL A 15 27.33 12.55 -19.62
C VAL A 15 28.67 13.26 -19.41
N SER A 16 29.65 12.62 -18.77
CA SER A 16 30.90 13.21 -18.22
C SER A 16 31.73 14.16 -19.11
N ASN A 17 31.40 14.34 -20.39
CA ASN A 17 32.04 15.27 -21.33
C ASN A 17 31.03 16.04 -22.21
N GLN A 18 29.77 16.19 -21.79
CA GLN A 18 28.75 16.99 -22.50
C GLN A 18 28.15 18.03 -21.56
N THR A 19 28.08 19.29 -22.01
CA THR A 19 27.45 20.39 -21.28
C THR A 19 25.95 20.16 -21.19
N GLN A 20 25.37 20.33 -20.00
CA GLN A 20 23.92 20.36 -19.82
C GLN A 20 23.30 21.39 -20.77
N THR A 21 22.39 20.95 -21.63
CA THR A 21 21.87 21.77 -22.74
C THR A 21 20.62 22.57 -22.39
N ASP A 22 20.19 22.57 -21.12
CA ASP A 22 18.90 23.12 -20.62
C ASP A 22 17.64 22.62 -21.36
N CYS A 23 17.79 21.68 -22.28
CA CYS A 23 16.70 21.06 -23.01
C CYS A 23 15.92 20.13 -22.08
N PHE A 24 14.60 20.23 -22.16
CA PHE A 24 13.70 19.33 -21.45
C PHE A 24 12.51 18.95 -22.33
N VAL A 25 11.92 17.80 -22.00
CA VAL A 25 10.63 17.40 -22.54
C VAL A 25 9.64 17.25 -21.38
N VAL A 26 8.40 17.68 -21.61
CA VAL A 26 7.28 17.43 -20.70
C VAL A 26 6.46 16.28 -21.25
N ARG A 27 6.06 15.35 -20.38
CA ARG A 27 5.18 14.23 -20.72
C ARG A 27 4.09 14.09 -19.68
N GLU A 28 2.92 13.66 -20.15
CA GLU A 28 1.81 13.26 -19.32
C GLU A 28 2.04 11.83 -18.83
N LEU A 29 1.83 11.61 -17.54
CA LEU A 29 1.75 10.27 -16.95
C LEU A 29 0.43 10.16 -16.19
N GLU A 30 -0.18 8.99 -16.26
CA GLU A 30 -1.30 8.63 -15.40
C GLU A 30 -0.75 8.17 -14.06
N LEU A 31 -1.10 8.90 -13.00
CA LEU A 31 -0.89 8.48 -11.63
C LEU A 31 -2.14 7.72 -11.17
N ILE A 32 -1.96 6.43 -10.88
CA ILE A 32 -2.99 5.58 -10.28
C ILE A 32 -2.70 5.50 -8.79
N VAL A 33 -3.57 6.09 -7.97
CA VAL A 33 -3.47 6.00 -6.51
C VAL A 33 -4.39 4.90 -6.01
N GLU A 34 -3.78 3.87 -5.45
CA GLU A 34 -4.49 2.82 -4.70
C GLU A 34 -4.74 3.28 -3.26
N PRO A 35 -5.98 3.18 -2.75
CA PRO A 35 -6.28 3.54 -1.38
C PRO A 35 -5.57 2.60 -0.40
N SER A 36 -5.21 3.11 0.78
CA SER A 36 -4.71 2.25 1.85
C SER A 36 -5.78 1.24 2.27
N PRO A 37 -5.40 -0.02 2.60
CA PRO A 37 -6.32 -1.02 3.14
C PRO A 37 -7.17 -0.45 4.28
N GLN A 38 -8.48 -0.64 4.23
CA GLN A 38 -9.42 -0.21 5.28
C GLN A 38 -9.93 -1.44 6.02
N VAL A 39 -9.62 -1.52 7.31
CA VAL A 39 -10.10 -2.61 8.17
C VAL A 39 -11.52 -2.29 8.62
N GLN A 40 -12.45 -3.20 8.35
CA GLN A 40 -13.82 -3.11 8.83
C GLN A 40 -13.91 -3.60 10.27
N ASP A 41 -14.88 -3.13 11.04
CA ASP A 41 -15.14 -3.65 12.38
C ASP A 41 -15.53 -5.14 12.30
N PHE A 42 -14.98 -5.93 13.22
CA PHE A 42 -15.29 -7.35 13.41
C PHE A 42 -15.35 -7.67 14.90
N ASP A 43 -15.96 -8.80 15.23
CA ASP A 43 -16.11 -9.24 16.62
C ASP A 43 -14.75 -9.56 17.26
N ASP A 44 -14.66 -9.28 18.56
CA ASP A 44 -13.50 -9.63 19.38
C ASP A 44 -13.32 -11.15 19.47
N LEU A 45 -12.06 -11.60 19.44
CA LEU A 45 -11.74 -12.99 19.76
C LEU A 45 -12.05 -13.28 21.23
N ARG A 46 -12.79 -14.36 21.48
CA ARG A 46 -13.15 -14.81 22.83
C ARG A 46 -12.62 -16.22 23.04
N ALA A 47 -11.91 -16.42 24.14
CA ALA A 47 -11.40 -17.73 24.55
C ALA A 47 -11.85 -18.06 25.98
N CYS A 48 -12.31 -19.28 26.18
CA CYS A 48 -12.48 -19.88 27.51
C CYS A 48 -11.24 -20.73 27.78
N SER A 49 -10.67 -20.59 28.98
CA SER A 49 -9.47 -21.34 29.38
C SER A 49 -9.73 -22.09 30.67
N ASP A 50 -9.31 -23.36 30.68
CA ASP A 50 -9.30 -24.21 31.88
C ASP A 50 -8.04 -23.96 32.74
N ASN A 51 -7.05 -23.25 32.19
CA ASN A 51 -5.86 -22.85 32.92
C ASN A 51 -6.08 -21.48 33.58
N PRO A 52 -5.96 -21.37 34.91
CA PRO A 52 -6.19 -20.10 35.59
C PRO A 52 -5.16 -19.06 35.13
N ASN A 53 -5.64 -17.84 34.85
CA ASN A 53 -4.86 -16.65 34.47
C ASN A 53 -4.12 -16.70 33.11
N ILE A 54 -4.36 -17.70 32.26
CA ILE A 54 -3.77 -17.77 30.92
C ILE A 54 -4.86 -18.04 29.90
N ALA A 55 -4.88 -17.30 28.79
CA ALA A 55 -5.67 -17.60 27.60
C ALA A 55 -4.80 -17.42 26.36
N VAL A 56 -4.97 -18.28 25.36
CA VAL A 56 -4.23 -18.22 24.08
C VAL A 56 -5.18 -17.75 22.99
N PHE A 57 -4.73 -16.78 22.19
CA PHE A 57 -5.47 -16.26 21.06
C PHE A 57 -4.69 -16.51 19.78
N ASP A 58 -5.32 -17.21 18.84
CA ASP A 58 -4.81 -17.31 17.48
C ASP A 58 -5.35 -16.14 16.66
N LEU A 59 -4.50 -15.14 16.43
CA LEU A 59 -4.87 -13.92 15.70
C LEU A 59 -5.15 -14.20 14.22
N THR A 60 -4.71 -15.35 13.69
CA THR A 60 -4.96 -15.71 12.29
C THR A 60 -6.42 -16.04 12.01
N GLN A 61 -7.23 -16.28 13.06
CA GLN A 61 -8.67 -16.51 12.93
C GLN A 61 -9.39 -15.31 12.30
N ASN A 62 -8.92 -14.10 12.54
CA ASN A 62 -9.49 -12.88 11.97
C ASN A 62 -8.84 -12.47 10.63
N SER A 63 -7.85 -13.21 10.12
CA SER A 63 -7.14 -12.84 8.88
C SER A 63 -8.07 -12.60 7.70
N ASN A 64 -9.06 -13.48 7.50
CA ASN A 64 -10.04 -13.34 6.41
C ASN A 64 -10.95 -12.12 6.60
N LEU A 65 -11.27 -11.77 7.84
CA LEU A 65 -12.10 -10.59 8.17
C LEU A 65 -11.32 -9.29 7.97
N ILE A 66 -10.03 -9.29 8.35
CA ILE A 66 -9.11 -8.16 8.17
C ILE A 66 -8.86 -7.88 6.68
N ILE A 67 -8.66 -8.93 5.87
CA ILE A 67 -8.49 -8.80 4.42
C ILE A 67 -9.81 -8.43 3.74
N GLY A 68 -10.91 -9.09 4.13
CA GLY A 68 -12.23 -8.87 3.53
C GLY A 68 -12.19 -8.93 2.01
N ASN A 69 -12.50 -7.82 1.36
CA ASN A 69 -12.53 -7.68 -0.11
C ASN A 69 -11.33 -6.89 -0.66
N GLN A 70 -10.30 -6.67 0.16
CA GLN A 70 -9.11 -5.92 -0.25
C GLN A 70 -8.27 -6.76 -1.21
N GLU A 71 -7.85 -6.15 -2.32
CA GLU A 71 -6.95 -6.78 -3.29
C GLU A 71 -5.49 -6.39 -3.00
N ASN A 72 -4.55 -7.24 -3.41
CA ASN A 72 -3.09 -7.00 -3.28
C ASN A 72 -2.60 -6.80 -1.84
N VAL A 73 -3.30 -7.35 -0.85
CA VAL A 73 -2.89 -7.34 0.56
C VAL A 73 -2.27 -8.68 0.94
N THR A 74 -1.11 -8.65 1.60
CA THR A 74 -0.51 -9.82 2.24
C THR A 74 -0.33 -9.51 3.72
N LEU A 75 -0.93 -10.34 4.59
CA LEU A 75 -0.72 -10.28 6.03
C LEU A 75 0.61 -10.98 6.34
N THR A 76 1.55 -10.27 6.96
CA THR A 76 2.88 -10.77 7.35
C THR A 76 3.11 -10.58 8.84
#